data_AF-A0A9D6H6R2-F1
#
_entry.id   AF-A0A9D6H6R2-F1
#
_cell.length_a   1.000
_cell.length_b   1.000
_cell.length_c   1.000
_cell.angle_alpha   90.00
_cell.angle_beta   90.00
_cell.angle_gamma   90.00
#
_symmetry.space_group_name_H-M   'P 1'
#
loop_
_entity.id
_entity.type
_entity.pdbx_description
1 polymer ?
#
loop_
_entity_poly.entity_id
_entity_poly.type
_entity_poly.pdbx_seq_one_letter_code
_entity_poly.pdbx_strand_id
1 'polypeptide(L)'
;MSMEIPGTLESLESRIRTLLPEQYRYCYEDVQPVSMGSAGLKYDGEGKVAWNRIWGSFCDLAMAGGPPHKGNLLASATAVEVADDQERYEDVAAEICRGIILATGLRGGPSEIPGWISLECVAETSADWLVRAINMENVPAFWRGTKLYLPAGPTYRIEKEIKNVVTAVAKTAHYWLDHTRPAEQREVAELLGRMADTAPLLQPAFPGSVVKPERLLAVKARLSEKVQRATGLRPTTRDYPGWCGFDGPDVETAIWMMRALVASNVLSRREEVTLFVPLDPENDPDGDRAADMLIQVHSLAVTATAPR
;
A
#
# COMPACT_ATOMS: atom_id res chain seq x y z
N MET A 1 -13.30 7.66 24.04
CA MET A 1 -14.08 7.74 22.79
C MET A 1 -14.08 6.34 22.22
N SER A 2 -15.18 5.62 22.36
CA SER A 2 -15.25 4.20 21.97
C SER A 2 -15.28 4.12 20.45
N MET A 3 -14.21 3.56 19.88
CA MET A 3 -14.07 3.33 18.44
C MET A 3 -15.18 2.37 18.00
N GLU A 4 -15.96 2.73 16.98
CA GLU A 4 -16.87 1.77 16.34
C GLU A 4 -16.03 0.69 15.65
N ILE A 5 -15.86 -0.39 16.37
CA ILE A 5 -15.26 -1.63 15.92
C ILE A 5 -16.23 -2.28 14.92
N PRO A 6 -15.82 -2.68 13.69
CA PRO A 6 -16.71 -3.37 12.78
C PRO A 6 -17.22 -4.66 13.45
N GLY A 7 -18.49 -4.65 13.87
CA GLY A 7 -19.00 -5.59 14.87
C GLY A 7 -19.15 -7.04 14.42
N THR A 8 -18.98 -7.36 13.13
CA THR A 8 -19.15 -8.72 12.59
C THR A 8 -18.25 -8.99 11.39
N LEU A 9 -17.92 -10.27 11.18
CA LEU A 9 -17.24 -10.76 9.97
C LEU A 9 -17.98 -10.33 8.69
N GLU A 10 -19.30 -10.44 8.67
CA GLU A 10 -20.14 -10.07 7.52
C GLU A 10 -20.01 -8.59 7.12
N SER A 11 -19.99 -7.68 8.11
CA SER A 11 -19.78 -6.25 7.88
C SER A 11 -18.41 -6.01 7.23
N LEU A 12 -17.39 -6.71 7.71
CA LEU A 12 -16.03 -6.59 7.18
C LEU A 12 -15.92 -7.15 5.76
N GLU A 13 -16.50 -8.31 5.49
CA GLU A 13 -16.56 -8.87 4.12
C GLU A 13 -17.26 -7.92 3.15
N SER A 14 -18.38 -7.31 3.57
CA SER A 14 -19.09 -6.32 2.75
C SER A 14 -18.20 -5.12 2.38
N ARG A 15 -17.41 -4.63 3.35
CA ARG A 15 -16.44 -3.55 3.10
C ARG A 15 -15.32 -3.98 2.16
N ILE A 16 -14.77 -5.19 2.35
CA ILE A 16 -13.75 -5.76 1.46
C ILE A 16 -14.28 -5.80 0.03
N ARG A 17 -15.48 -6.36 -0.18
CA ARG A 17 -16.12 -6.44 -1.50
C ARG A 17 -16.31 -5.06 -2.13
N THR A 18 -16.72 -4.07 -1.34
CA THR A 18 -16.93 -2.70 -1.85
C THR A 18 -15.62 -2.10 -2.36
N LEU A 19 -14.50 -2.32 -1.67
CA LEU A 19 -13.18 -1.79 -2.06
C LEU A 19 -12.59 -2.46 -3.30
N LEU A 20 -13.02 -3.68 -3.64
CA LEU A 20 -12.46 -4.42 -4.76
C LEU A 20 -13.12 -4.02 -6.10
N PRO A 21 -12.33 -4.03 -7.21
CA PRO A 21 -12.89 -3.97 -8.56
C PRO A 21 -13.96 -5.06 -8.77
N GLU A 22 -14.97 -4.76 -9.60
CA GLU A 22 -16.17 -5.58 -9.79
C GLU A 22 -15.86 -7.07 -9.99
N GLN A 23 -14.89 -7.34 -10.85
CA GLN A 23 -14.50 -8.69 -11.25
C GLN A 23 -14.03 -9.58 -10.10
N TYR A 24 -13.65 -9.00 -8.95
CA TYR A 24 -13.18 -9.74 -7.79
C TYR A 24 -14.21 -9.83 -6.66
N ARG A 25 -15.30 -9.04 -6.67
CA ARG A 25 -16.21 -8.90 -5.52
C ARG A 25 -16.84 -10.21 -5.03
N TYR A 26 -16.88 -11.23 -5.88
CA TYR A 26 -17.50 -12.52 -5.58
C TYR A 26 -16.58 -13.73 -5.78
N CYS A 27 -15.28 -13.51 -6.05
CA CYS A 27 -14.30 -14.59 -6.28
C CYS A 27 -12.88 -14.25 -5.78
N TYR A 28 -12.71 -13.22 -4.94
CA TYR A 28 -11.38 -12.85 -4.43
C TYR A 28 -10.74 -13.93 -3.54
N GLU A 29 -11.53 -14.90 -3.07
CA GLU A 29 -11.06 -16.09 -2.34
C GLU A 29 -10.36 -17.08 -3.28
N ASP A 30 -10.72 -17.09 -4.56
CA ASP A 30 -10.13 -17.99 -5.57
C ASP A 30 -8.80 -17.45 -6.14
N VAL A 31 -8.51 -16.16 -5.94
CA VAL A 31 -7.33 -15.49 -6.51
C VAL A 31 -6.06 -16.03 -5.87
N GLN A 32 -5.18 -16.57 -6.71
CA GLN A 32 -3.92 -17.15 -6.26
C GLN A 32 -2.76 -16.15 -6.35
N PRO A 33 -1.87 -16.09 -5.34
CA PRO A 33 -0.74 -15.16 -5.32
C PRO A 33 0.44 -15.64 -6.17
N VAL A 34 0.18 -16.01 -7.43
CA VAL A 34 1.19 -16.57 -8.36
C VAL A 34 1.66 -15.51 -9.35
N SER A 35 2.96 -15.23 -9.36
CA SER A 35 3.57 -14.27 -10.27
C SER A 35 3.75 -14.83 -11.69
N MET A 36 3.40 -14.03 -12.69
CA MET A 36 3.60 -14.35 -14.11
C MET A 36 4.98 -13.91 -14.63
N GLY A 37 5.85 -13.35 -13.77
CA GLY A 37 7.12 -12.74 -14.17
C GLY A 37 7.00 -11.30 -14.65
N SER A 38 8.15 -10.62 -14.82
CA SER A 38 8.20 -9.20 -15.21
C SER A 38 8.46 -9.05 -16.71
N ALA A 39 7.66 -8.24 -17.40
CA ALA A 39 7.83 -7.97 -18.83
C ALA A 39 9.18 -7.27 -19.13
N GLY A 40 9.89 -7.67 -20.17
CA GLY A 40 11.12 -6.97 -20.60
C GLY A 40 10.86 -5.51 -21.01
N LEU A 41 11.85 -4.64 -20.84
CA LEU A 41 11.73 -3.25 -21.31
C LEU A 41 11.70 -3.21 -22.84
N LYS A 42 10.93 -2.25 -23.37
CA LYS A 42 10.96 -1.87 -24.79
C LYS A 42 11.39 -0.43 -24.88
N TYR A 43 12.12 -0.10 -25.93
CA TYR A 43 12.66 1.24 -26.16
C TYR A 43 12.04 1.83 -27.43
N ASP A 44 11.86 3.15 -27.43
CA ASP A 44 11.43 3.91 -28.61
C ASP A 44 12.61 4.26 -29.53
N GLY A 45 12.34 4.98 -30.61
CA GLY A 45 13.36 5.40 -31.58
C GLY A 45 14.39 6.37 -31.02
N GLU A 46 14.15 6.97 -29.86
CA GLU A 46 15.08 7.86 -29.16
C GLU A 46 15.91 7.10 -28.10
N GLY A 47 15.72 5.78 -27.98
CA GLY A 47 16.39 4.95 -26.98
C GLY A 47 15.85 5.13 -25.57
N LYS A 48 14.70 5.78 -25.38
CA LYS A 48 14.02 5.88 -24.08
C LYS A 48 13.06 4.71 -23.89
N VAL A 49 12.77 4.37 -22.63
CA VAL A 49 11.79 3.31 -22.35
C VAL A 49 10.41 3.75 -22.86
N ALA A 50 9.81 2.91 -23.70
CA ALA A 50 8.48 3.10 -24.25
C ALA A 50 7.43 2.58 -23.25
N TRP A 51 7.28 3.26 -22.11
CA TRP A 51 6.44 2.84 -20.99
C TRP A 51 5.01 2.48 -21.41
N ASN A 52 4.42 3.19 -22.37
CA ASN A 52 3.08 2.90 -22.91
C ASN A 52 2.99 1.63 -23.78
N ARG A 53 4.11 0.95 -24.06
CA ARG A 53 4.19 -0.22 -24.97
C ARG A 53 4.77 -1.48 -24.32
N ILE A 54 5.27 -1.38 -23.08
CA ILE A 54 5.87 -2.54 -22.39
C ILE A 54 4.81 -3.49 -21.81
N TRP A 55 3.56 -3.03 -21.68
CA TRP A 55 2.47 -3.78 -21.06
C TRP A 55 1.83 -4.79 -22.02
N GLY A 56 1.54 -5.99 -21.53
CA GLY A 56 0.70 -6.98 -22.21
C GLY A 56 -0.56 -7.24 -21.39
N SER A 57 -0.38 -7.83 -20.21
CA SER A 57 -1.37 -7.95 -19.15
C SER A 57 -0.71 -7.71 -17.79
N PHE A 58 -1.51 -7.43 -16.76
CA PHE A 58 -1.05 -7.41 -15.38
C PHE A 58 -1.45 -8.70 -14.65
N CYS A 59 -0.72 -9.05 -13.60
CA CYS A 59 -1.19 -10.04 -12.63
C CYS A 59 -2.46 -9.51 -11.92
N ASP A 60 -3.16 -10.40 -11.22
CA ASP A 60 -4.23 -9.98 -10.31
C ASP A 60 -3.72 -8.94 -9.30
N LEU A 61 -4.59 -8.00 -8.96
CA LEU A 61 -4.32 -6.94 -8.00
C LEU A 61 -3.95 -7.56 -6.64
N ALA A 62 -2.91 -7.06 -5.97
CA ALA A 62 -2.53 -7.56 -4.65
C ALA A 62 -3.65 -7.36 -3.62
N MET A 63 -4.41 -6.27 -3.74
CA MET A 63 -5.64 -6.04 -2.99
C MET A 63 -6.68 -7.13 -3.19
N ALA A 64 -6.78 -7.66 -4.41
CA ALA A 64 -7.64 -8.78 -4.75
C ALA A 64 -7.01 -10.15 -4.44
N GLY A 65 -5.83 -10.23 -3.80
CA GLY A 65 -5.18 -11.50 -3.41
C GLY A 65 -4.08 -11.97 -4.35
N GLY A 66 -3.87 -11.26 -5.46
CA GLY A 66 -2.77 -11.55 -6.38
C GLY A 66 -1.39 -11.35 -5.73
N PRO A 67 -0.33 -11.71 -6.45
CA PRO A 67 1.03 -11.44 -5.97
C PRO A 67 1.27 -9.92 -5.94
N PRO A 68 1.93 -9.39 -4.89
CA PRO A 68 2.45 -8.04 -4.94
C PRO A 68 3.48 -7.93 -6.07
N HIS A 69 3.50 -6.78 -6.76
CA HIS A 69 4.47 -6.54 -7.82
C HIS A 69 5.91 -6.73 -7.33
N LYS A 70 6.20 -6.30 -6.11
CA LYS A 70 7.50 -6.50 -5.46
C LYS A 70 7.40 -7.47 -4.29
N GLY A 71 8.35 -8.40 -4.18
CA GLY A 71 8.38 -9.36 -3.06
C GLY A 71 8.65 -8.71 -1.70
N ASN A 72 9.48 -7.66 -1.66
CA ASN A 72 9.84 -6.90 -0.47
C ASN A 72 9.50 -5.41 -0.67
N LEU A 73 9.26 -4.63 0.37
CA LEU A 73 9.05 -3.18 0.24
C LEU A 73 10.21 -2.49 -0.49
N LEU A 74 9.89 -1.55 -1.38
CA LEU A 74 10.89 -0.66 -2.00
C LEU A 74 11.30 0.43 -1.00
N ALA A 75 12.61 0.68 -0.82
CA ALA A 75 13.07 1.76 0.06
C ALA A 75 13.14 3.09 -0.67
N SER A 76 12.66 4.19 -0.07
CA SER A 76 12.90 5.56 -0.55
C SER A 76 14.34 6.00 -0.24
N ALA A 77 14.89 6.92 -1.04
CA ALA A 77 16.14 7.59 -0.66
C ALA A 77 15.94 8.53 0.53
N THR A 78 16.99 8.68 1.32
CA THR A 78 17.09 9.66 2.41
C THR A 78 17.42 11.05 1.87
N ALA A 79 17.17 12.09 2.67
CA ALA A 79 17.56 13.46 2.30
C ALA A 79 19.07 13.63 2.10
N VAL A 80 19.89 12.85 2.81
CA VAL A 80 21.36 12.86 2.66
C VAL A 80 21.75 12.28 1.30
N GLU A 81 21.23 11.10 0.95
CA GLU A 81 21.52 10.48 -0.34
C GLU A 81 21.09 11.35 -1.53
N VAL A 82 19.96 12.05 -1.39
CA VAL A 82 19.48 13.00 -2.41
C VAL A 82 20.41 14.22 -2.51
N ALA A 83 20.85 14.78 -1.38
CA ALA A 83 21.77 15.91 -1.38
C ALA A 83 23.15 15.56 -1.95
N ASP A 84 23.61 14.31 -1.76
CA ASP A 84 24.89 13.83 -2.27
C ASP A 84 24.90 13.70 -3.81
N ASP A 85 23.75 13.46 -4.45
CA ASP A 85 23.64 13.34 -5.92
C ASP A 85 22.28 13.87 -6.44
N GLN A 86 22.11 15.18 -6.33
CA GLN A 86 20.88 15.90 -6.67
C GLN A 86 20.53 15.78 -8.16
N GLU A 87 21.52 15.91 -9.06
CA GLU A 87 21.30 15.84 -10.51
C GLU A 87 20.77 14.46 -10.91
N ARG A 88 21.39 13.39 -10.39
CA ARG A 88 20.91 12.03 -10.66
C ARG A 88 19.52 11.79 -10.08
N TYR A 89 19.24 12.33 -8.89
CA TYR A 89 17.91 12.24 -8.29
C TYR A 89 16.85 12.89 -9.18
N GLU A 90 17.14 14.08 -9.72
CA GLU A 90 16.24 14.80 -10.65
C GLU A 90 15.98 13.98 -11.93
N ASP A 91 17.02 13.37 -12.52
CA ASP A 91 16.88 12.48 -13.67
C ASP A 91 15.98 11.27 -13.38
N VAL A 92 16.19 10.62 -12.23
CA VAL A 92 15.37 9.48 -11.80
C VAL A 92 13.93 9.91 -11.59
N ALA A 93 13.71 11.01 -10.86
CA ALA A 93 12.39 11.53 -10.56
C ALA A 93 11.65 11.89 -11.87
N ALA A 94 12.32 12.56 -12.80
CA ALA A 94 11.77 12.88 -14.11
C ALA A 94 11.39 11.62 -14.90
N GLU A 95 12.21 10.57 -14.86
CA GLU A 95 11.92 9.32 -15.56
C GLU A 95 10.76 8.54 -14.93
N ILE A 96 10.64 8.49 -13.60
CA ILE A 96 9.45 7.90 -12.93
C ILE A 96 8.19 8.68 -13.33
N CYS A 97 8.21 10.01 -13.24
CA CYS A 97 7.08 10.85 -13.63
C CYS A 97 6.69 10.63 -15.10
N ARG A 98 7.68 10.59 -16.02
CA ARG A 98 7.45 10.30 -17.43
C ARG A 98 6.81 8.93 -17.63
N GLY A 99 7.32 7.91 -16.94
CA GLY A 99 6.79 6.55 -17.03
C GLY A 99 5.34 6.44 -16.56
N ILE A 100 5.00 7.09 -15.44
CA ILE A 100 3.63 7.14 -14.92
C ILE A 100 2.71 7.86 -15.92
N ILE A 101 3.10 9.03 -16.42
CA ILE A 101 2.31 9.81 -17.39
C ILE A 101 2.05 8.98 -18.65
N LEU A 102 3.07 8.33 -19.20
CA LEU A 102 2.92 7.52 -20.41
C LEU A 102 2.08 6.26 -20.18
N ALA A 103 2.18 5.63 -19.02
CA ALA A 103 1.46 4.40 -18.73
C ALA A 103 0.00 4.63 -18.31
N THR A 104 -0.32 5.77 -17.68
CA THR A 104 -1.60 5.98 -17.00
C THR A 104 -2.31 7.28 -17.38
N GLY A 105 -1.60 8.26 -17.93
CA GLY A 105 -2.10 9.62 -18.13
C GLY A 105 -2.16 10.48 -16.85
N LEU A 106 -1.85 9.93 -15.68
CA LEU A 106 -1.82 10.67 -14.41
C LEU A 106 -0.63 11.63 -14.36
N ARG A 107 -0.82 12.82 -13.78
CA ARG A 107 0.19 13.89 -13.76
C ARG A 107 1.15 13.71 -12.59
N GLY A 108 2.39 13.37 -12.89
CA GLY A 108 3.49 13.32 -11.92
C GLY A 108 4.37 14.58 -11.99
N GLY A 109 4.98 14.94 -10.85
CA GLY A 109 5.94 16.03 -10.75
C GLY A 109 6.92 15.83 -9.57
N PRO A 110 7.94 16.70 -9.45
CA PRO A 110 8.83 16.67 -8.30
C PRO A 110 8.06 16.86 -6.99
N SER A 111 8.58 16.31 -5.90
CA SER A 111 8.12 16.59 -4.53
C SER A 111 9.06 17.58 -3.86
N GLU A 112 8.52 18.38 -2.94
CA GLU A 112 9.33 19.18 -2.00
C GLU A 112 10.02 18.30 -0.95
N ILE A 113 9.63 17.03 -0.83
CA ILE A 113 10.19 16.07 0.11
C ILE A 113 11.29 15.27 -0.60
N PRO A 114 12.56 15.37 -0.17
CA PRO A 114 13.66 14.59 -0.76
C PRO A 114 13.38 13.09 -0.72
N GLY A 115 13.62 12.41 -1.85
CA GLY A 115 13.40 10.97 -1.99
C GLY A 115 12.01 10.60 -2.48
N TRP A 116 11.22 11.59 -2.92
CA TRP A 116 9.82 11.41 -3.32
C TRP A 116 9.50 12.20 -4.60
N ILE A 117 8.60 11.65 -5.41
CA ILE A 117 7.83 12.40 -6.41
C ILE A 117 6.40 12.61 -5.91
N SER A 118 5.69 13.55 -6.52
CA SER A 118 4.25 13.76 -6.30
C SER A 118 3.45 13.34 -7.53
N LEU A 119 2.26 12.81 -7.30
CA LEU A 119 1.31 12.39 -8.34
C LEU A 119 -0.06 13.00 -8.02
N GLU A 120 -0.63 13.74 -8.96
CA GLU A 120 -1.94 14.36 -8.82
C GLU A 120 -3.05 13.40 -9.26
N CYS A 121 -3.99 13.17 -8.35
CA CYS A 121 -5.19 12.39 -8.59
C CYS A 121 -6.38 13.31 -8.88
N VAL A 122 -7.33 12.81 -9.67
CA VAL A 122 -8.51 13.59 -10.10
C VAL A 122 -9.46 13.88 -8.94
N ALA A 123 -9.51 12.99 -7.95
CA ALA A 123 -10.33 13.13 -6.75
C ALA A 123 -9.62 12.54 -5.51
N GLU A 124 -9.98 13.00 -4.32
CA GLU A 124 -9.44 12.46 -3.06
C GLU A 124 -9.71 10.96 -2.92
N THR A 125 -10.91 10.50 -3.30
CA THR A 125 -11.26 9.07 -3.32
C THR A 125 -10.28 8.25 -4.14
N SER A 126 -9.86 8.75 -5.30
CA SER A 126 -8.89 8.04 -6.14
C SER A 126 -7.50 8.01 -5.48
N ALA A 127 -7.07 9.08 -4.81
CA ALA A 127 -5.83 9.08 -4.05
C ALA A 127 -5.89 8.09 -2.87
N ASP A 128 -6.97 8.10 -2.09
CA ASP A 128 -7.20 7.20 -0.94
C ASP A 128 -7.26 5.71 -1.38
N TRP A 129 -7.94 5.41 -2.48
CA TRP A 129 -7.95 4.04 -3.01
C TRP A 129 -6.58 3.61 -3.54
N LEU A 130 -5.91 4.48 -4.33
CA LEU A 130 -4.62 4.17 -4.93
C LEU A 130 -3.51 4.01 -3.88
N VAL A 131 -3.48 4.81 -2.81
CA VAL A 131 -2.47 4.64 -1.75
C VAL A 131 -2.57 3.28 -1.08
N ARG A 132 -3.80 2.77 -0.88
CA ARG A 132 -4.02 1.41 -0.34
C ARG A 132 -3.49 0.37 -1.32
N ALA A 133 -3.91 0.47 -2.58
CA ALA A 133 -3.52 -0.49 -3.61
C ALA A 133 -2.01 -0.54 -3.83
N ILE A 134 -1.35 0.62 -3.92
CA ILE A 134 0.10 0.71 -4.20
C ILE A 134 0.94 0.16 -3.04
N ASN A 135 0.56 0.44 -1.79
CA ASN A 135 1.25 -0.13 -0.63
C ASN A 135 1.11 -1.67 -0.59
N MET A 136 -0.04 -2.21 -0.98
CA MET A 136 -0.25 -3.67 -1.08
C MET A 136 0.59 -4.30 -2.21
N GLU A 137 1.02 -3.52 -3.21
CA GLU A 137 1.98 -3.93 -4.24
C GLU A 137 3.46 -3.84 -3.78
N ASN A 138 3.69 -3.53 -2.49
CA ASN A 138 5.01 -3.33 -1.86
C ASN A 138 5.84 -2.19 -2.45
N VAL A 139 5.17 -1.12 -2.91
CA VAL A 139 5.78 0.18 -3.16
C VAL A 139 5.24 1.15 -2.10
N PRO A 140 6.09 1.82 -1.31
CA PRO A 140 5.62 2.83 -0.38
C PRO A 140 4.82 3.90 -1.11
N ALA A 141 3.66 4.23 -0.57
CA ALA A 141 2.90 5.38 -1.02
C ALA A 141 2.31 6.09 0.18
N PHE A 142 2.26 7.42 0.09
CA PHE A 142 1.56 8.26 1.06
C PHE A 142 0.53 9.09 0.32
N TRP A 143 -0.55 9.45 1.01
CA TRP A 143 -1.53 10.36 0.44
C TRP A 143 -1.73 11.58 1.35
N ARG A 144 -2.06 12.70 0.70
CA ARG A 144 -2.53 13.92 1.34
C ARG A 144 -3.45 14.67 0.38
N GLY A 145 -4.74 14.71 0.69
CA GLY A 145 -5.75 15.31 -0.18
C GLY A 145 -5.80 14.60 -1.53
N THR A 146 -5.58 15.32 -2.62
CA THR A 146 -5.56 14.74 -3.98
C THR A 146 -4.19 14.28 -4.44
N LYS A 147 -3.15 14.34 -3.60
CA LYS A 147 -1.78 13.98 -3.97
C LYS A 147 -1.34 12.65 -3.38
N LEU A 148 -0.65 11.88 -4.19
CA LEU A 148 0.14 10.72 -3.78
C LEU A 148 1.63 11.07 -3.81
N TYR A 149 2.38 10.48 -2.89
CA TYR A 149 3.83 10.57 -2.85
C TYR A 149 4.41 9.17 -3.07
N LEU A 150 5.33 9.06 -4.02
CA LEU A 150 5.96 7.81 -4.43
C LEU A 150 7.49 7.92 -4.32
N PRO A 151 8.21 6.84 -4.03
CA PRO A 151 9.62 6.92 -3.73
C PRO A 151 10.45 7.13 -5.00
N ALA A 152 11.52 7.90 -4.85
CA ALA A 152 12.57 8.08 -5.83
C ALA A 152 13.93 8.12 -5.13
N GLY A 153 15.01 7.87 -5.86
CA GLY A 153 16.35 7.92 -5.30
C GLY A 153 17.42 7.92 -6.39
N PRO A 154 18.56 8.60 -6.19
CA PRO A 154 19.58 8.71 -7.24
C PRO A 154 20.15 7.33 -7.67
N THR A 155 20.14 6.35 -6.76
CA THR A 155 20.61 4.98 -7.03
C THR A 155 19.59 4.09 -7.75
N TYR A 156 18.38 4.58 -8.01
CA TYR A 156 17.34 3.80 -8.68
C TYR A 156 17.72 3.52 -10.14
N ARG A 157 17.55 2.26 -10.53
CA ARG A 157 17.85 1.79 -11.88
C ARG A 157 16.56 1.64 -12.68
N ILE A 158 16.65 1.95 -13.97
CA ILE A 158 15.53 1.86 -14.92
C ILE A 158 14.88 0.48 -14.89
N GLU A 159 15.67 -0.59 -14.99
CA GLU A 159 15.13 -1.96 -15.08
C GLU A 159 14.60 -2.53 -13.75
N LYS A 160 14.81 -1.82 -12.64
CA LYS A 160 14.50 -2.27 -11.29
C LYS A 160 13.64 -1.27 -10.55
N GLU A 161 14.23 -0.38 -9.76
CA GLU A 161 13.50 0.45 -8.82
C GLU A 161 12.53 1.42 -9.53
N ILE A 162 12.95 2.04 -10.64
CA ILE A 162 12.08 2.92 -11.45
C ILE A 162 10.90 2.11 -12.03
N LYS A 163 11.20 0.99 -12.69
CA LYS A 163 10.17 0.10 -13.24
C LYS A 163 9.21 -0.40 -12.17
N ASN A 164 9.68 -0.68 -10.96
CA ASN A 164 8.82 -1.14 -9.88
C ASN A 164 7.77 -0.08 -9.51
N VAL A 165 8.19 1.18 -9.37
CA VAL A 165 7.27 2.29 -9.08
C VAL A 165 6.28 2.48 -10.23
N VAL A 166 6.78 2.59 -11.47
CA VAL A 166 5.92 2.80 -12.65
C VAL A 166 4.93 1.64 -12.82
N THR A 167 5.36 0.39 -12.65
CA THR A 167 4.50 -0.79 -12.81
C THR A 167 3.44 -0.88 -11.72
N ALA A 168 3.79 -0.61 -10.45
CA ALA A 168 2.82 -0.60 -9.36
C ALA A 168 1.73 0.44 -9.61
N VAL A 169 2.12 1.66 -9.99
CA VAL A 169 1.16 2.74 -10.32
C VAL A 169 0.33 2.39 -11.56
N ALA A 170 0.97 1.88 -12.62
CA ALA A 170 0.27 1.50 -13.85
C ALA A 170 -0.77 0.39 -13.59
N LYS A 171 -0.38 -0.63 -12.82
CA LYS A 171 -1.26 -1.73 -12.43
C LYS A 171 -2.46 -1.21 -11.63
N THR A 172 -2.23 -0.45 -10.57
CA THR A 172 -3.33 0.03 -9.69
C THR A 172 -4.22 1.04 -10.39
N ALA A 173 -3.64 1.96 -11.18
CA ALA A 173 -4.39 2.89 -12.00
C ALA A 173 -5.25 2.18 -13.05
N HIS A 174 -4.74 1.14 -13.71
CA HIS A 174 -5.52 0.32 -14.64
C HIS A 174 -6.75 -0.30 -13.95
N TYR A 175 -6.58 -0.87 -12.75
CA TYR A 175 -7.73 -1.41 -12.02
C TYR A 175 -8.73 -0.35 -11.58
N TRP A 176 -8.27 0.83 -11.18
CA TRP A 176 -9.16 1.93 -10.78
C TRP A 176 -9.88 2.58 -11.96
N LEU A 177 -9.17 2.89 -13.03
CA LEU A 177 -9.67 3.65 -14.18
C LEU A 177 -10.43 2.77 -15.17
N ASP A 178 -9.98 1.54 -15.39
CA ASP A 178 -10.53 0.66 -16.45
C ASP A 178 -11.43 -0.45 -15.88
N HIS A 179 -11.18 -0.91 -14.65
CA HIS A 179 -11.91 -2.04 -14.02
C HIS A 179 -12.83 -1.66 -12.85
N THR A 180 -12.94 -0.38 -12.51
CA THR A 180 -13.86 0.10 -11.48
C THR A 180 -14.82 1.12 -12.09
N ARG A 181 -16.09 0.76 -12.23
CA ARG A 181 -17.09 1.60 -12.91
C ARG A 181 -17.41 2.86 -12.10
N PRO A 182 -17.92 3.94 -12.71
CA PRO A 182 -18.27 5.16 -11.96
C PRO A 182 -19.25 4.96 -10.80
N ALA A 183 -20.15 3.97 -10.88
CA ALA A 183 -21.05 3.63 -9.78
C ALA A 183 -20.29 2.99 -8.60
N GLU A 184 -19.37 2.08 -8.89
CA GLU A 184 -18.53 1.42 -7.88
C GLU A 184 -17.54 2.39 -7.26
N GLN A 185 -16.97 3.31 -8.04
CA GLN A 185 -16.13 4.39 -7.51
C GLN A 185 -16.90 5.26 -6.51
N ARG A 186 -18.22 5.48 -6.71
CA ARG A 186 -19.07 6.18 -5.73
C ARG A 186 -19.32 5.35 -4.47
N GLU A 187 -19.59 4.05 -4.61
CA GLU A 187 -19.73 3.15 -3.45
C GLU A 187 -18.45 3.12 -2.61
N VAL A 188 -17.28 3.07 -3.28
CA VAL A 188 -15.97 3.20 -2.65
C VAL A 188 -15.84 4.56 -1.95
N ALA A 189 -16.20 5.66 -2.61
CA ALA A 189 -16.15 7.00 -2.02
C ALA A 189 -17.00 7.09 -0.74
N GLU A 190 -18.23 6.58 -0.78
CA GLU A 190 -19.13 6.55 0.37
C GLU A 190 -18.58 5.70 1.51
N LEU A 191 -18.00 4.53 1.19
CA LEU A 191 -17.37 3.67 2.21
C LEU A 191 -16.16 4.35 2.85
N LEU A 192 -15.25 4.90 2.05
CA LEU A 192 -14.05 5.59 2.53
C LEU A 192 -14.44 6.81 3.37
N GLY A 193 -15.45 7.57 2.96
CA GLY A 193 -16.01 8.68 3.73
C GLY A 193 -16.53 8.25 5.10
N ARG A 194 -17.38 7.22 5.16
CA ARG A 194 -17.89 6.67 6.43
C ARG A 194 -16.78 6.18 7.36
N MET A 195 -15.75 5.55 6.79
CA MET A 195 -14.59 5.11 7.58
C MET A 195 -13.78 6.30 8.12
N ALA A 196 -13.59 7.34 7.31
CA ALA A 196 -12.89 8.56 7.69
C ALA A 196 -13.64 9.36 8.77
N ASP A 197 -14.98 9.37 8.75
CA ASP A 197 -15.82 9.98 9.79
C ASP A 197 -15.61 9.31 11.17
N THR A 198 -15.24 8.02 11.19
CA THR A 198 -14.95 7.28 12.43
C THR A 198 -13.52 7.55 12.92
N ALA A 199 -12.55 7.45 12.02
CA ALA A 199 -11.15 7.73 12.29
C ALA A 199 -10.40 7.97 10.96
N PRO A 200 -9.42 8.88 10.88
CA PRO A 200 -8.66 9.12 9.65
C PRO A 200 -7.90 7.87 9.20
N LEU A 201 -7.57 7.70 7.92
CA LEU A 201 -6.76 6.56 7.46
C LEU A 201 -5.45 6.49 8.25
N LEU A 202 -5.22 5.37 8.95
CA LEU A 202 -3.93 5.13 9.58
C LEU A 202 -2.95 4.66 8.49
N GLN A 203 -1.95 5.49 8.20
CA GLN A 203 -0.84 5.22 7.28
C GLN A 203 0.49 5.35 8.05
N PRO A 204 1.64 4.93 7.50
CA PRO A 204 2.92 5.22 8.16
C PRO A 204 3.11 6.73 8.34
N ALA A 205 3.95 7.14 9.31
CA ALA A 205 4.25 8.55 9.51
C ALA A 205 4.70 9.22 8.20
N PHE A 206 4.15 10.40 7.92
CA PHE A 206 4.35 11.06 6.63
C PHE A 206 5.84 11.40 6.40
N PRO A 207 6.37 11.23 5.18
CA PRO A 207 7.74 11.60 4.87
C PRO A 207 7.98 13.09 5.14
N GLY A 208 8.97 13.40 5.97
CA GLY A 208 9.25 14.77 6.42
C GLY A 208 8.56 15.18 7.72
N SER A 209 7.69 14.34 8.32
CA SER A 209 7.27 14.54 9.72
C SER A 209 8.47 14.41 10.66
N VAL A 210 8.52 15.25 11.70
CA VAL A 210 9.61 15.27 12.69
C VAL A 210 9.35 14.19 13.76
N VAL A 211 9.29 12.93 13.35
CA VAL A 211 9.15 11.80 14.28
C VAL A 211 10.54 11.37 14.71
N LYS A 212 10.82 11.49 16.00
CA LYS A 212 12.11 11.04 16.55
C LYS A 212 12.23 9.51 16.49
N PRO A 213 13.37 8.94 16.06
CA PRO A 213 13.55 7.49 15.96
C PRO A 213 13.22 6.72 17.24
N GLU A 214 13.58 7.26 18.42
CA GLU A 214 13.27 6.64 19.71
C GLU A 214 11.78 6.54 20.00
N ARG A 215 10.98 7.50 19.50
CA ARG A 215 9.52 7.44 19.65
C ARG A 215 8.94 6.34 18.77
N LEU A 216 9.40 6.24 17.52
CA LEU A 216 8.97 5.19 16.60
C LEU A 216 9.30 3.79 17.15
N LEU A 217 10.50 3.62 17.71
CA LEU A 217 10.92 2.37 18.35
C LEU A 217 10.06 2.03 19.57
N ALA A 218 9.74 3.02 20.42
CA ALA A 218 8.88 2.82 21.59
C ALA A 218 7.46 2.39 21.19
N VAL A 219 6.88 3.02 20.15
CA VAL A 219 5.56 2.63 19.61
C VAL A 219 5.62 1.23 19.03
N LYS A 220 6.62 0.92 18.21
CA LYS A 220 6.83 -0.42 17.64
C LYS A 220 6.90 -1.50 18.72
N ALA A 221 7.64 -1.24 19.81
CA ALA A 221 7.79 -2.17 20.92
C ALA A 221 6.45 -2.43 21.64
N ARG A 222 5.70 -1.37 21.97
CA ARG A 222 4.39 -1.47 22.62
C ARG A 222 3.36 -2.20 21.77
N LEU A 223 3.26 -1.83 20.49
CA LEU A 223 2.38 -2.48 19.51
C LEU A 223 2.73 -3.97 19.40
N SER A 224 4.01 -4.29 19.24
CA SER A 224 4.49 -5.68 19.14
C SER A 224 4.15 -6.50 20.39
N GLU A 225 4.42 -5.98 21.58
CA GLU A 225 4.12 -6.66 22.84
C GLU A 225 2.61 -6.89 23.01
N LYS A 226 1.79 -5.88 22.72
CA LYS A 226 0.33 -5.95 22.84
C LYS A 226 -0.25 -7.01 21.90
N VAL A 227 0.13 -6.97 20.61
CA VAL A 227 -0.33 -7.94 19.61
C VAL A 227 0.15 -9.34 19.94
N GLN A 228 1.44 -9.51 20.27
CA GLN A 228 2.01 -10.82 20.60
C GLN A 228 1.31 -11.45 21.81
N ARG A 229 1.07 -10.66 22.86
CA ARG A 229 0.38 -11.13 24.07
C ARG A 229 -1.06 -11.55 23.80
N ALA A 230 -1.77 -10.85 22.93
CA ALA A 230 -3.19 -11.10 22.66
C ALA A 230 -3.43 -12.20 21.61
N THR A 231 -2.54 -12.35 20.63
CA THR A 231 -2.77 -13.20 19.44
C THR A 231 -1.78 -14.36 19.32
N GLY A 232 -0.60 -14.25 19.95
CA GLY A 232 0.51 -15.17 19.72
C GLY A 232 1.32 -14.90 18.43
N LEU A 233 0.89 -13.95 17.58
CA LEU A 233 1.64 -13.56 16.38
C LEU A 233 3.02 -13.03 16.78
N ARG A 234 4.06 -13.49 16.07
CA ARG A 234 5.44 -13.10 16.37
C ARG A 234 5.81 -11.87 15.56
N PRO A 235 6.40 -10.82 16.17
CA PRO A 235 6.93 -9.71 15.41
C PRO A 235 8.11 -10.19 14.57
N THR A 236 8.16 -9.76 13.31
CA THR A 236 9.26 -10.08 12.40
C THR A 236 10.52 -9.27 12.74
N THR A 237 11.68 -9.79 12.36
CA THR A 237 12.95 -9.06 12.45
C THR A 237 13.18 -8.11 11.27
N ARG A 238 12.37 -8.20 10.21
CA ARG A 238 12.44 -7.27 9.08
C ARG A 238 12.10 -5.86 9.56
N ASP A 239 13.00 -4.92 9.29
CA ASP A 239 12.84 -3.53 9.70
C ASP A 239 12.59 -2.64 8.49
N TYR A 240 11.39 -2.05 8.47
CA TYR A 240 10.98 -1.08 7.47
C TYR A 240 10.55 0.19 8.19
N PRO A 241 11.12 1.36 7.87
CA PRO A 241 10.70 2.62 8.45
C PRO A 241 9.19 2.80 8.34
N GLY A 242 8.54 3.10 9.46
CA GLY A 242 7.09 3.31 9.51
C GLY A 242 6.23 2.05 9.47
N TRP A 243 6.80 0.84 9.56
CA TRP A 243 6.05 -0.41 9.55
C TRP A 243 6.43 -1.35 10.70
N CYS A 244 5.44 -2.06 11.23
CA CYS A 244 5.61 -3.16 12.17
C CYS A 244 5.05 -4.45 11.55
N GLY A 245 5.85 -5.50 11.47
CA GLY A 245 5.49 -6.75 10.80
C GLY A 245 5.23 -7.90 11.76
N PHE A 246 4.30 -8.77 11.41
CA PHE A 246 3.89 -9.94 12.18
C PHE A 246 3.79 -11.17 11.28
N ASP A 247 4.41 -12.27 11.68
CA ASP A 247 4.38 -13.52 10.92
C ASP A 247 3.04 -14.23 11.14
N GLY A 248 2.26 -14.34 10.05
CA GLY A 248 1.02 -15.10 10.01
C GLY A 248 1.25 -16.60 9.81
N PRO A 249 0.19 -17.42 9.94
CA PRO A 249 0.29 -18.87 9.81
C PRO A 249 0.53 -19.32 8.35
N ASP A 250 -0.12 -18.66 7.40
CA ASP A 250 -0.08 -18.97 5.98
C ASP A 250 -0.40 -17.72 5.12
N VAL A 251 -0.23 -17.86 3.81
CA VAL A 251 -0.39 -16.75 2.85
C VAL A 251 -1.86 -16.35 2.69
N GLU A 252 -2.79 -17.31 2.73
CA GLU A 252 -4.22 -17.06 2.56
C GLU A 252 -4.77 -16.20 3.71
N THR A 253 -4.45 -16.59 4.94
CA THR A 253 -4.77 -15.84 6.16
C THR A 253 -4.14 -14.45 6.12
N ALA A 254 -2.87 -14.33 5.74
CA ALA A 254 -2.20 -13.02 5.63
C ALA A 254 -2.87 -12.11 4.58
N ILE A 255 -3.29 -12.65 3.44
CA ILE A 255 -4.04 -11.91 2.41
C ILE A 255 -5.37 -11.42 2.97
N TRP A 256 -6.14 -12.30 3.61
CA TRP A 256 -7.44 -11.93 4.17
C TRP A 256 -7.30 -10.85 5.25
N MET A 257 -6.37 -11.04 6.20
CA MET A 257 -6.11 -10.06 7.27
C MET A 257 -5.65 -8.70 6.71
N MET A 258 -4.82 -8.70 5.66
CA MET A 258 -4.39 -7.47 4.99
C MET A 258 -5.58 -6.69 4.40
N ARG A 259 -6.51 -7.39 3.72
CA ARG A 259 -7.74 -6.76 3.18
C ARG A 259 -8.64 -6.25 4.30
N ALA A 260 -8.82 -7.05 5.35
CA ALA A 260 -9.61 -6.71 6.53
C ALA A 260 -9.10 -5.44 7.24
N LEU A 261 -7.79 -5.29 7.40
CA LEU A 261 -7.18 -4.07 7.93
C LEU A 261 -7.47 -2.85 7.06
N VAL A 262 -7.29 -2.98 5.74
CA VAL A 262 -7.56 -1.90 4.77
C VAL A 262 -9.04 -1.51 4.78
N ALA A 263 -9.94 -2.50 4.86
CA ALA A 263 -11.39 -2.33 5.03
C ALA A 263 -11.81 -1.82 6.42
N SER A 264 -10.85 -1.66 7.33
CA SER A 264 -11.01 -1.08 8.67
C SER A 264 -10.21 0.22 8.83
N ASN A 265 -9.89 0.88 7.71
CA ASN A 265 -9.19 2.14 7.64
C ASN A 265 -7.77 2.15 8.24
N VAL A 266 -7.08 1.02 8.16
CA VAL A 266 -5.67 0.87 8.51
C VAL A 266 -4.92 0.38 7.26
N LEU A 267 -3.95 1.15 6.76
CA LEU A 267 -3.10 0.67 5.67
C LEU A 267 -2.44 -0.66 6.07
N SER A 268 -2.32 -1.56 5.12
CA SER A 268 -1.61 -2.81 5.35
C SER A 268 -1.00 -3.32 4.06
N ARG A 269 0.05 -4.11 4.20
CA ARG A 269 0.74 -4.80 3.13
C ARG A 269 1.26 -6.12 3.66
N ARG A 270 1.79 -6.97 2.78
CA ARG A 270 2.41 -8.24 3.18
C ARG A 270 3.67 -8.55 2.39
N GLU A 271 4.50 -9.39 3.00
CA GLU A 271 5.60 -10.09 2.33
C GLU A 271 5.47 -11.57 2.68
N GLU A 272 5.09 -12.38 1.70
CA GLU A 272 4.75 -13.80 1.93
C GLU A 272 3.65 -13.93 3.00
N VAL A 273 3.97 -14.53 4.14
CA VAL A 273 3.09 -14.72 5.31
C VAL A 273 3.16 -13.57 6.32
N THR A 274 4.12 -12.66 6.17
CA THR A 274 4.33 -11.55 7.12
C THR A 274 3.41 -10.39 6.76
N LEU A 275 2.53 -10.02 7.68
CA LEU A 275 1.62 -8.88 7.57
C LEU A 275 2.24 -7.65 8.21
N PHE A 276 2.16 -6.49 7.55
CA PHE A 276 2.68 -5.23 8.08
C PHE A 276 1.56 -4.24 8.36
N VAL A 277 1.65 -3.58 9.52
CA VAL A 277 0.79 -2.45 9.94
C VAL A 277 1.63 -1.18 10.09
N PRO A 278 1.03 -0.01 9.86
CA PRO A 278 1.72 1.27 9.91
C PRO A 278 2.10 1.67 11.33
N LEU A 279 3.16 2.46 11.43
CA LEU A 279 3.57 3.18 12.63
C LEU A 279 3.47 4.68 12.33
N ASP A 280 2.60 5.35 13.07
CA ASP A 280 2.41 6.79 12.98
C ASP A 280 2.17 7.38 14.38
N PRO A 281 3.26 7.76 15.10
CA PRO A 281 3.14 8.31 16.44
C PRO A 281 2.39 9.65 16.53
N GLU A 282 2.09 10.32 15.41
CA GLU A 282 1.29 11.55 15.41
C GLU A 282 -0.21 11.23 15.52
N ASN A 283 -0.68 10.20 14.81
CA ASN A 283 -2.09 9.81 14.76
C ASN A 283 -2.44 8.57 15.59
N ASP A 284 -1.44 7.78 15.99
CA ASP A 284 -1.55 6.62 16.89
C ASP A 284 -0.37 6.60 17.87
N PRO A 285 -0.36 7.51 18.86
CA PRO A 285 0.83 7.79 19.67
C PRO A 285 1.40 6.58 20.41
N ASP A 286 0.56 5.62 20.78
CA ASP A 286 0.95 4.43 21.52
C ASP A 286 0.85 3.13 20.70
N GLY A 287 0.44 3.23 19.42
CA GLY A 287 0.25 2.07 18.54
C GLY A 287 -1.00 1.27 18.87
N ASP A 288 -1.88 1.79 19.72
CA ASP A 288 -3.06 1.09 20.23
C ASP A 288 -4.07 0.85 19.12
N ARG A 289 -4.26 1.83 18.23
CA ARG A 289 -5.24 1.69 17.14
C ARG A 289 -4.83 0.60 16.16
N ALA A 290 -3.56 0.59 15.74
CA ALA A 290 -3.03 -0.48 14.89
C ALA A 290 -3.08 -1.84 15.60
N ALA A 291 -2.69 -1.91 16.88
CA ALA A 291 -2.71 -3.14 17.66
C ALA A 291 -4.12 -3.71 17.83
N ASP A 292 -5.08 -2.89 18.27
CA ASP A 292 -6.45 -3.32 18.55
C ASP A 292 -7.15 -3.82 17.28
N MET A 293 -6.94 -3.12 16.16
CA MET A 293 -7.48 -3.54 14.88
C MET A 293 -6.88 -4.86 14.40
N LEU A 294 -5.55 -5.03 14.53
CA LEU A 294 -4.89 -6.29 14.17
C LEU A 294 -5.35 -7.46 15.06
N ILE A 295 -5.49 -7.23 16.37
CA ILE A 295 -5.99 -8.24 17.33
C ILE A 295 -7.40 -8.68 16.94
N GLN A 296 -8.27 -7.73 16.62
CA GLN A 296 -9.64 -8.03 16.21
C GLN A 296 -9.68 -8.81 14.89
N VAL A 297 -8.97 -8.33 13.86
CA VAL A 297 -8.91 -8.99 12.56
C VAL A 297 -8.35 -10.41 12.70
N HIS A 298 -7.30 -10.60 13.50
CA HIS A 298 -6.77 -11.93 13.79
C HIS A 298 -7.82 -12.84 14.47
N SER A 299 -8.54 -12.33 15.47
CA SER A 299 -9.60 -13.09 16.15
C SER A 299 -10.71 -13.53 15.18
N LEU A 300 -11.08 -12.67 14.23
CA LEU A 300 -12.05 -13.02 13.18
C LEU A 300 -11.49 -14.08 12.22
N ALA A 301 -10.23 -13.97 11.79
CA ALA A 301 -9.58 -14.95 10.92
C ALA A 301 -9.53 -16.36 11.56
N VAL A 302 -9.16 -16.43 12.85
CA VAL A 302 -9.13 -17.69 13.60
C VAL A 302 -10.52 -18.29 13.77
N THR A 303 -11.55 -17.45 13.98
CA THR A 303 -12.92 -17.92 14.14
C THR A 303 -13.52 -18.41 12.82
N ALA A 304 -13.18 -17.77 11.70
CA ALA A 304 -13.66 -18.14 10.37
C ALA A 304 -13.06 -19.46 9.87
N THR A 305 -11.86 -19.82 10.34
CA THR A 305 -11.12 -21.03 9.92
C THR A 305 -11.33 -22.23 10.86
N ALA A 306 -11.99 -22.06 12.01
CA ALA A 306 -12.28 -23.16 12.92
C ALA A 306 -13.30 -24.15 12.31
N PRO A 307 -13.07 -25.47 12.39
CA PRO A 307 -14.05 -26.46 11.93
C PRO A 307 -15.35 -26.30 12.72
N ARG A 308 -16.47 -26.15 12.01
CA ARG A 308 -17.82 -26.10 12.59
C ARG A 308 -18.27 -27.47 13.09
#